data_AF-A0A2B8B8X1-F1
#
_entry.id   AF-A0A2B8B8X1-F1
#
_cell.length_a   1.000
_cell.length_b   1.000
_cell.length_c   1.000
_cell.angle_alpha   90.00
_cell.angle_beta   90.00
_cell.angle_gamma   90.00
#
_symmetry.space_group_name_H-M   'P 1'
#
loop_
_entity.id
_entity.type
_entity.pdbx_description
1 polymer ?
#
loop_
_entity_poly.entity_id
_entity_poly.type
_entity_poly.pdbx_seq_one_letter_code
_entity_poly.pdbx_strand_id
1 'polypeptide(L)'
;MPLTRQERNDLVRRLTQTEQALYDPDQVWDYDVLERMSDDIEEMHEQYSEGLPAVGVSRCPYCRKELALKADFFGLDGPFWGDMGEDVFVSACPHFLTYLGALDLRGHTPTLAETGIYNQIHAGPAVPFIVPRLMAIPGMACVLSVHDIVESRYRAYFMAYFANPPAPAEQGHQYWLRTQHMWNDPARGEQWKVCGDAWDFDLGRWLGNSRIAWIAPNDTSLALLAPAGCPYVGLPGRRHPVILHRGTLADRPAPTGQAPDLFD
;
A
#
# COMPACT_ATOMS: atom_id res chain seq x y z
N MET A 1 -3.49 -11.30 20.05
CA MET A 1 -2.56 -10.18 20.36
C MET A 1 -1.74 -9.92 19.12
N PRO A 2 -1.27 -8.69 18.85
CA PRO A 2 -0.38 -8.45 17.72
C PRO A 2 0.93 -9.25 17.88
N LEU A 3 1.46 -9.77 16.78
CA LEU A 3 2.78 -10.39 16.73
C LEU A 3 3.84 -9.37 17.15
N THR A 4 4.80 -9.83 17.94
CA THR A 4 6.06 -9.12 18.11
C THR A 4 6.86 -9.16 16.80
N ARG A 5 7.84 -8.26 16.67
CA ARG A 5 8.77 -8.27 15.52
C ARG A 5 9.46 -9.63 15.35
N GLN A 6 9.87 -10.26 16.44
CA GLN A 6 10.55 -11.55 16.39
C GLN A 6 9.61 -12.67 15.89
N GLU A 7 8.40 -12.75 16.44
CA GLU A 7 7.40 -13.74 16.00
C GLU A 7 7.03 -13.55 14.53
N ARG A 8 6.81 -12.30 14.10
CA ARG A 8 6.58 -11.96 12.68
C ARG A 8 7.76 -12.42 11.82
N ASN A 9 9.00 -12.16 12.22
CA ASN A 9 10.18 -12.53 11.44
C ASN A 9 10.36 -14.05 11.34
N ASP A 10 10.07 -14.79 12.41
CA ASP A 10 10.13 -16.24 12.40
C ASP A 10 9.03 -16.85 11.53
N LEU A 11 7.82 -16.27 11.55
CA LEU A 11 6.71 -16.67 10.68
C LEU A 11 7.03 -16.42 9.20
N VAL A 12 7.47 -15.21 8.84
CA VAL A 12 7.84 -14.87 7.46
C VAL A 12 8.98 -15.75 6.95
N ARG A 13 9.97 -16.08 7.80
CA ARG A 13 11.05 -16.99 7.42
C ARG A 13 10.53 -18.39 7.11
N ARG A 14 9.66 -18.94 7.95
CA ARG A 14 9.04 -20.26 7.75
C ARG A 14 8.19 -20.28 6.48
N LEU A 15 7.33 -19.29 6.31
CA LEU A 15 6.51 -19.13 5.11
C LEU A 15 7.38 -19.12 3.84
N THR A 16 8.42 -18.30 3.83
CA THR A 16 9.36 -18.21 2.69
C THR A 16 10.05 -19.54 2.40
N GLN A 17 10.48 -20.27 3.44
CA GLN A 17 11.13 -21.57 3.29
C GLN A 17 10.17 -22.62 2.73
N THR A 18 8.93 -22.66 3.21
CA THR A 18 7.90 -23.59 2.72
C THR A 18 7.51 -23.29 1.29
N GLU A 19 7.29 -22.01 0.93
CA GLU A 19 7.04 -21.59 -0.46
C GLU A 19 8.22 -21.96 -1.37
N GLN A 20 9.46 -21.73 -0.92
CA GLN A 20 10.64 -22.10 -1.70
C GLN A 20 10.73 -23.59 -1.97
N ALA A 21 10.46 -24.41 -0.97
CA ALA A 21 10.43 -25.87 -1.12
C ALA A 21 9.26 -26.33 -2.01
N LEU A 22 8.10 -25.68 -1.91
CA LEU A 22 6.92 -26.03 -2.71
C LEU A 22 7.16 -25.82 -4.21
N TYR A 23 7.85 -24.72 -4.56
CA TYR A 23 8.10 -24.32 -5.95
C TYR A 23 9.52 -24.65 -6.44
N ASP A 24 10.27 -25.50 -5.74
CA ASP A 24 11.57 -25.98 -6.21
C ASP A 24 11.38 -26.89 -7.44
N PRO A 25 11.88 -26.52 -8.64
CA PRO A 25 11.67 -27.29 -9.86
C PRO A 25 12.37 -28.66 -9.85
N ASP A 26 13.39 -28.84 -8.98
CA ASP A 26 14.12 -30.10 -8.86
C ASP A 26 13.44 -31.07 -7.89
N GLN A 27 12.38 -30.62 -7.20
CA GLN A 27 11.67 -31.41 -6.21
C GLN A 27 10.34 -31.95 -6.74
N VAL A 28 10.13 -33.26 -6.58
CA VAL A 28 8.87 -33.93 -6.90
C VAL A 28 8.21 -34.35 -5.60
N TRP A 29 7.00 -33.83 -5.40
CA TRP A 29 6.21 -34.08 -4.20
C TRP A 29 5.06 -35.04 -4.49
N ASP A 30 4.70 -35.85 -3.50
CA ASP A 30 3.41 -36.54 -3.50
C ASP A 30 2.29 -35.49 -3.37
N TYR A 31 1.11 -35.76 -3.95
CA TYR A 31 -0.07 -34.91 -3.83
C TYR A 31 -0.41 -34.62 -2.36
N ASP A 32 -0.37 -35.63 -1.49
CA ASP A 32 -0.66 -35.44 -0.05
C ASP A 32 0.36 -34.51 0.64
N VAL A 33 1.58 -34.43 0.12
CA VAL A 33 2.60 -33.50 0.62
C VAL A 33 2.34 -32.09 0.10
N LEU A 34 2.00 -31.94 -1.18
CA LEU A 34 1.64 -30.66 -1.78
C LEU A 34 0.43 -30.03 -1.09
N GLU A 35 -0.61 -30.82 -0.83
CA GLU A 35 -1.83 -30.37 -0.13
C GLU A 35 -1.49 -29.86 1.27
N ARG A 36 -0.77 -30.65 2.09
CA ARG A 36 -0.34 -30.20 3.42
C ARG A 36 0.53 -28.95 3.40
N MET A 37 1.47 -28.83 2.46
CA MET A 37 2.31 -27.64 2.35
C MET A 37 1.49 -26.41 1.96
N SER A 38 0.47 -26.58 1.13
CA SER A 38 -0.45 -25.51 0.74
C SER A 38 -1.30 -25.07 1.93
N ASP A 39 -1.84 -26.02 2.70
CA ASP A 39 -2.58 -25.75 3.94
C ASP A 39 -1.70 -25.02 4.97
N ASP A 40 -0.45 -25.48 5.17
CA ASP A 40 0.52 -24.83 6.06
C ASP A 40 0.82 -23.39 5.63
N ILE A 41 0.94 -23.14 4.31
CA ILE A 41 1.15 -21.80 3.76
C ILE A 41 -0.07 -20.91 4.03
N GLU A 42 -1.28 -21.41 3.77
CA GLU A 42 -2.53 -20.68 4.01
C GLU A 42 -2.67 -20.33 5.51
N GLU A 43 -2.45 -21.29 6.40
CA GLU A 43 -2.49 -21.06 7.85
C GLU A 43 -1.46 -20.00 8.28
N MET A 44 -0.24 -20.04 7.72
CA MET A 44 0.79 -19.05 8.03
C MET A 44 0.43 -17.64 7.50
N HIS A 45 -0.20 -17.53 6.34
CA HIS A 45 -0.70 -16.26 5.80
C HIS A 45 -1.83 -15.69 6.68
N GLU A 46 -2.75 -16.54 7.15
CA GLU A 46 -3.80 -16.14 8.09
C GLU A 46 -3.18 -15.65 9.40
N GLN A 47 -2.32 -16.46 10.04
CA GLN A 47 -1.60 -16.07 11.26
C GLN A 47 -0.84 -14.75 11.11
N TYR A 48 -0.19 -14.57 9.96
CA TYR A 48 0.53 -13.35 9.64
C TYR A 48 -0.42 -12.15 9.58
N SER A 49 -1.47 -12.22 8.75
CA SER A 49 -2.40 -11.11 8.50
C SER A 49 -3.18 -10.69 9.75
N GLU A 50 -3.68 -11.65 10.52
CA GLU A 50 -4.36 -11.40 11.79
C GLU A 50 -3.41 -10.83 12.85
N GLY A 51 -2.18 -11.34 12.85
CA GLY A 51 -1.11 -11.01 13.77
C GLY A 51 -0.52 -9.62 13.57
N LEU A 52 -0.66 -9.00 12.40
CA LEU A 52 -0.12 -7.65 12.16
C LEU A 52 -0.72 -6.60 13.11
N PRO A 53 0.03 -5.54 13.47
CA PRO A 53 -0.50 -4.43 14.23
C PRO A 53 -1.55 -3.66 13.40
N ALA A 54 -2.61 -3.21 14.09
CA ALA A 54 -3.54 -2.24 13.52
C ALA A 54 -2.88 -0.85 13.56
N VAL A 55 -2.71 -0.25 12.40
CA VAL A 55 -2.08 1.07 12.25
C VAL A 55 -3.11 2.04 11.69
N GLY A 56 -3.37 3.10 12.45
CA GLY A 56 -4.10 4.26 11.96
C GLY A 56 -3.25 5.02 10.95
N VAL A 57 -3.67 5.05 9.69
CA VAL A 57 -2.91 5.68 8.60
C VAL A 57 -3.52 6.99 8.14
N SER A 58 -4.80 7.24 8.44
CA SER A 58 -5.44 8.49 8.06
C SER A 58 -6.71 8.76 8.88
N ARG A 59 -7.33 9.92 8.65
CA ARG A 59 -8.61 10.30 9.26
C ARG A 59 -9.48 10.98 8.22
N CYS A 60 -10.74 10.58 8.13
CA CYS A 60 -11.69 11.15 7.18
C CYS A 60 -11.92 12.65 7.46
N PRO A 61 -11.79 13.54 6.47
CA PRO A 61 -12.00 14.98 6.67
C PRO A 61 -13.46 15.35 6.93
N TYR A 62 -14.42 14.48 6.57
CA TYR A 62 -15.85 14.75 6.68
C TYR A 62 -16.46 14.27 8.00
N CYS A 63 -16.25 13.00 8.37
CA CYS A 63 -16.83 12.42 9.58
C CYS A 63 -15.82 12.14 10.69
N ARG A 64 -14.53 12.49 10.48
CA ARG A 64 -13.45 12.34 11.46
C ARG A 64 -13.16 10.91 11.93
N LYS A 65 -13.79 9.90 11.31
CA LYS A 65 -13.48 8.48 11.55
C LYS A 65 -12.07 8.16 11.06
N GLU A 66 -11.39 7.32 11.82
CA GLU A 66 -10.06 6.81 11.51
C GLU A 66 -10.11 5.81 10.34
N LEU A 67 -9.11 5.90 9.48
CA LEU A 67 -8.74 4.86 8.53
C LEU A 67 -7.57 4.08 9.12
N ALA A 68 -7.79 2.80 9.42
CA ALA A 68 -6.79 1.92 9.99
C ALA A 68 -6.73 0.60 9.22
N LEU A 69 -5.53 0.07 9.05
CA LEU A 69 -5.29 -1.24 8.42
C LEU A 69 -4.28 -2.06 9.23
N LYS A 70 -4.28 -3.36 9.00
CA LYS A 70 -3.22 -4.27 9.41
C LYS A 70 -2.02 -4.04 8.51
N ALA A 71 -0.96 -3.44 9.05
CA ALA A 71 0.20 -3.02 8.26
C ALA A 71 1.49 -3.59 8.83
N ASP A 72 2.37 -4.07 7.97
CA ASP A 72 3.66 -4.59 8.38
C ASP A 72 4.75 -3.52 8.32
N PHE A 73 4.97 -2.86 9.45
CA PHE A 73 6.01 -1.85 9.60
C PHE A 73 7.30 -2.41 10.20
N PHE A 74 7.39 -3.73 10.39
CA PHE A 74 8.57 -4.38 10.97
C PHE A 74 9.66 -4.70 9.94
N GLY A 75 9.27 -4.92 8.68
CA GLY A 75 10.14 -5.26 7.55
C GLY A 75 9.47 -4.97 6.21
N LEU A 76 10.17 -5.26 5.10
CA LEU A 76 9.64 -5.20 3.72
C LEU A 76 9.53 -6.59 3.08
N ASP A 77 9.79 -7.64 3.84
CA ASP A 77 9.87 -9.06 3.46
C ASP A 77 8.55 -9.82 3.70
N GLY A 78 7.53 -9.16 4.25
CA GLY A 78 6.27 -9.80 4.62
C GLY A 78 5.22 -9.74 3.49
N PRO A 79 4.25 -10.68 3.46
CA PRO A 79 3.18 -10.72 2.47
C PRO A 79 2.40 -9.42 2.25
N PHE A 80 2.28 -8.57 3.29
CA PHE A 80 1.64 -7.25 3.20
C PHE A 80 2.20 -6.40 2.03
N TRP A 81 3.52 -6.46 1.83
CA TRP A 81 4.25 -5.69 0.82
C TRP A 81 4.16 -6.26 -0.60
N GLY A 82 3.75 -7.52 -0.75
CA GLY A 82 3.64 -8.18 -2.05
C GLY A 82 2.47 -7.64 -2.88
N ASP A 83 2.61 -7.65 -4.19
CA ASP A 83 1.58 -7.31 -5.17
C ASP A 83 0.31 -8.16 -5.06
N MET A 84 0.48 -9.43 -4.66
CA MET A 84 -0.59 -10.39 -4.40
C MET A 84 -1.11 -10.37 -2.95
N GLY A 85 -0.55 -9.51 -2.09
CA GLY A 85 -1.03 -9.37 -0.71
C GLY A 85 -2.41 -8.72 -0.63
N GLU A 86 -3.07 -8.86 0.52
CA GLU A 86 -4.37 -8.24 0.78
C GLU A 86 -4.27 -7.07 1.75
N ASP A 87 -5.13 -6.06 1.54
CA ASP A 87 -5.32 -4.98 2.49
C ASP A 87 -6.41 -5.34 3.50
N VAL A 88 -6.00 -5.66 4.73
CA VAL A 88 -6.93 -5.95 5.81
C VAL A 88 -7.26 -4.65 6.57
N PHE A 89 -8.39 -4.05 6.22
CA PHE A 89 -8.89 -2.84 6.88
C PHE A 89 -9.49 -3.15 8.25
N VAL A 90 -9.01 -2.46 9.27
CA VAL A 90 -9.57 -2.51 10.63
C VAL A 90 -10.71 -1.52 10.77
N SER A 91 -10.59 -0.34 10.13
CA SER A 91 -11.67 0.63 10.06
C SER A 91 -11.58 1.47 8.80
N ALA A 92 -12.72 1.65 8.14
CA ALA A 92 -12.93 2.64 7.09
C ALA A 92 -14.36 3.20 7.21
N CYS A 93 -14.57 4.43 6.75
CA CYS A 93 -15.90 5.03 6.71
C CYS A 93 -16.44 5.06 5.27
N PRO A 94 -17.75 5.23 5.05
CA PRO A 94 -18.32 5.26 3.69
C PRO A 94 -17.75 6.34 2.76
N HIS A 95 -17.12 7.39 3.30
CA HIS A 95 -16.46 8.40 2.47
C HIS A 95 -15.14 7.91 1.86
N PHE A 96 -14.50 6.88 2.43
CA PHE A 96 -13.22 6.37 1.98
C PHE A 96 -13.37 5.68 0.62
N LEU A 97 -12.52 6.04 -0.34
CA LEU A 97 -12.52 5.43 -1.66
C LEU A 97 -11.28 4.57 -1.90
N THR A 98 -10.10 5.11 -1.64
CA THR A 98 -8.82 4.43 -1.89
C THR A 98 -7.68 5.10 -1.14
N TYR A 99 -6.56 4.41 -1.02
CA TYR A 99 -5.30 4.98 -0.55
C TYR A 99 -4.16 4.56 -1.46
N LEU A 100 -3.26 5.49 -1.73
CA LEU A 100 -2.02 5.27 -2.46
C LEU A 100 -0.84 5.53 -1.53
N GLY A 101 0.35 5.15 -1.95
CA GLY A 101 1.53 5.43 -1.16
C GLY A 101 2.81 5.62 -1.96
N ALA A 102 3.80 6.07 -1.21
CA ALA A 102 5.16 6.31 -1.65
C ALA A 102 6.11 5.84 -0.55
N LEU A 103 7.25 5.27 -0.94
CA LEU A 103 8.25 4.74 -0.03
C LEU A 103 9.60 5.42 -0.25
N ASP A 104 10.00 6.24 0.70
CA ASP A 104 11.35 6.79 0.77
C ASP A 104 12.27 5.81 1.52
N LEU A 105 13.23 5.25 0.78
CA LEU A 105 14.24 4.36 1.33
C LEU A 105 15.36 5.10 2.08
N ARG A 106 15.35 6.44 2.09
CA ARG A 106 16.34 7.30 2.77
C ARG A 106 17.80 6.97 2.41
N GLY A 107 18.03 6.57 1.17
CA GLY A 107 19.35 6.17 0.67
C GLY A 107 19.82 4.77 1.10
N HIS A 108 18.99 4.00 1.82
CA HIS A 108 19.30 2.63 2.17
C HIS A 108 18.95 1.66 1.04
N THR A 109 19.80 0.64 0.84
CA THR A 109 19.46 -0.52 0.01
C THR A 109 18.42 -1.37 0.72
N PRO A 110 17.32 -1.79 0.05
CA PRO A 110 16.24 -2.56 0.66
C PRO A 110 16.59 -4.05 0.74
N THR A 111 17.65 -4.39 1.48
CA THR A 111 18.10 -5.78 1.69
C THR A 111 17.08 -6.65 2.41
N LEU A 112 16.05 -6.04 3.00
CA LEU A 112 14.93 -6.71 3.66
C LEU A 112 13.74 -6.94 2.71
N ALA A 113 13.88 -6.68 1.41
CA ALA A 113 12.85 -6.98 0.39
C ALA A 113 13.16 -8.33 -0.30
N GLU A 114 13.44 -9.35 0.51
CA GLU A 114 13.61 -10.75 0.08
C GLU A 114 12.26 -11.45 0.20
N THR A 115 11.25 -10.97 -0.50
CA THR A 115 9.96 -11.67 -0.55
C THR A 115 10.06 -12.86 -1.50
N GLY A 116 9.25 -13.89 -1.26
CA GLY A 116 9.25 -15.21 -1.91
C GLY A 116 9.21 -15.21 -3.45
N ILE A 117 9.15 -16.41 -4.03
CA ILE A 117 9.48 -16.65 -5.45
C ILE A 117 8.74 -15.74 -6.45
N TYR A 118 7.54 -15.26 -6.08
CA TYR A 118 6.68 -14.44 -6.95
C TYR A 118 6.44 -13.00 -6.48
N ASN A 119 6.97 -12.56 -5.33
CA ASN A 119 6.56 -11.29 -4.75
C ASN A 119 7.38 -10.10 -5.29
N GLN A 120 6.68 -9.11 -5.83
CA GLN A 120 7.21 -7.80 -6.18
C GLN A 120 6.58 -6.73 -5.29
N ILE A 121 7.38 -5.76 -4.84
CA ILE A 121 6.87 -4.63 -4.04
C ILE A 121 6.72 -3.42 -4.94
N HIS A 122 5.48 -3.04 -5.24
CA HIS A 122 5.17 -1.80 -5.97
C HIS A 122 5.22 -0.60 -5.01
N ALA A 123 6.44 -0.26 -4.59
CA ALA A 123 6.71 0.71 -3.52
C ALA A 123 6.25 2.14 -3.85
N GLY A 124 6.01 2.44 -5.14
CA GLY A 124 5.68 3.79 -5.59
C GLY A 124 6.92 4.69 -5.66
N PRO A 125 6.74 6.02 -5.73
CA PRO A 125 7.85 6.98 -5.73
C PRO A 125 8.42 7.17 -4.32
N ALA A 126 9.44 8.02 -4.17
CA ALA A 126 10.02 8.33 -2.85
C ALA A 126 9.36 9.55 -2.17
N VAL A 127 8.41 10.20 -2.82
CA VAL A 127 7.73 11.40 -2.31
C VAL A 127 6.24 11.31 -2.57
N PRO A 128 5.38 11.90 -1.72
CA PRO A 128 3.94 11.88 -1.90
C PRO A 128 3.53 12.61 -3.19
N PHE A 129 2.39 12.19 -3.74
CA PHE A 129 1.82 12.71 -4.98
C PHE A 129 0.29 12.72 -4.89
N ILE A 130 -0.33 13.39 -5.85
CA ILE A 130 -1.77 13.43 -6.03
C ILE A 130 -2.13 12.85 -7.38
N VAL A 131 -3.27 12.17 -7.45
CA VAL A 131 -3.87 11.72 -8.71
C VAL A 131 -4.95 12.73 -9.13
N PRO A 132 -4.70 13.57 -10.15
CA PRO A 132 -5.64 14.63 -10.53
C PRO A 132 -7.03 14.10 -10.94
N ARG A 133 -7.12 12.91 -11.56
CA ARG A 133 -8.41 12.28 -11.90
C ARG A 133 -9.25 12.00 -10.66
N LEU A 134 -8.66 11.45 -9.60
CA LEU A 134 -9.37 11.23 -8.34
C LEU A 134 -9.85 12.56 -7.76
N MET A 135 -8.99 13.59 -7.81
CA MET A 135 -9.38 14.94 -7.42
C MET A 135 -10.43 15.56 -8.37
N ALA A 136 -10.69 15.06 -9.57
CA ALA A 136 -11.80 15.55 -10.38
C ALA A 136 -13.17 15.05 -9.87
N ILE A 137 -13.21 14.02 -9.02
CA ILE A 137 -14.44 13.50 -8.44
C ILE A 137 -15.07 14.57 -7.52
N PRO A 138 -16.38 14.89 -7.67
CA PRO A 138 -17.05 15.88 -6.82
C PRO A 138 -16.94 15.56 -5.34
N GLY A 139 -16.59 16.57 -4.54
CA GLY A 139 -16.44 16.40 -3.09
C GLY A 139 -15.26 15.51 -2.70
N MET A 140 -14.30 15.24 -3.58
CA MET A 140 -13.08 14.51 -3.22
C MET A 140 -12.10 15.40 -2.44
N ALA A 141 -11.55 14.84 -1.37
CA ALA A 141 -10.41 15.36 -0.62
C ALA A 141 -9.36 14.25 -0.43
N CYS A 142 -8.09 14.66 -0.35
CA CYS A 142 -6.98 13.78 -0.04
C CYS A 142 -6.40 14.14 1.33
N VAL A 143 -6.03 13.13 2.13
CA VAL A 143 -5.33 13.32 3.40
C VAL A 143 -3.97 12.66 3.32
N LEU A 144 -2.93 13.47 3.50
CA LEU A 144 -1.54 13.04 3.51
C LEU A 144 -1.09 12.69 4.93
N SER A 145 -0.41 11.57 5.08
CA SER A 145 0.24 11.18 6.34
C SER A 145 1.56 10.48 6.06
N VAL A 146 2.34 10.30 7.12
CA VAL A 146 3.65 9.69 7.03
C VAL A 146 3.92 8.82 8.24
N HIS A 147 4.54 7.67 8.00
CA HIS A 147 4.97 6.73 9.01
C HIS A 147 6.44 6.38 8.80
N ASP A 148 7.20 6.48 9.88
CA ASP A 148 8.55 5.92 9.92
C ASP A 148 8.42 4.42 10.20
N ILE A 149 8.99 3.60 9.32
CA ILE A 149 8.88 2.14 9.34
C ILE A 149 10.26 1.50 9.43
N VAL A 150 10.31 0.23 9.87
CA VAL A 150 11.55 -0.52 10.05
C VAL A 150 12.54 0.28 10.90
N GLU A 151 12.12 0.63 12.13
CA GLU A 151 12.92 1.42 13.08
C GLU A 151 13.42 2.75 12.49
N SER A 152 12.55 3.44 11.74
CA SER A 152 12.85 4.71 11.06
C SER A 152 13.89 4.61 9.94
N ARG A 153 14.22 3.41 9.47
CA ARG A 153 15.09 3.22 8.30
C ARG A 153 14.42 3.70 7.02
N TYR A 154 13.11 3.52 6.91
CA TYR A 154 12.33 3.97 5.74
C TYR A 154 11.17 4.86 6.17
N ARG A 155 10.58 5.53 5.18
CA ARG A 155 9.42 6.39 5.39
C ARG A 155 8.33 6.08 4.38
N ALA A 156 7.19 5.63 4.88
CA ALA A 156 5.98 5.37 4.12
C ALA A 156 5.08 6.61 4.14
N TYR A 157 4.74 7.15 2.98
CA TYR A 157 3.73 8.20 2.84
C TYR A 157 2.43 7.55 2.40
N PHE A 158 1.32 7.94 3.02
CA PHE A 158 -0.02 7.52 2.62
C PHE A 158 -0.78 8.73 2.07
N MET A 159 -1.49 8.51 0.98
CA MET A 159 -2.41 9.47 0.37
C MET A 159 -3.78 8.84 0.32
N ALA A 160 -4.60 9.10 1.35
CA ALA A 160 -5.95 8.55 1.46
C ALA A 160 -6.98 9.50 0.84
N TYR A 161 -7.86 8.96 0.00
CA TYR A 161 -8.86 9.71 -0.75
C TYR A 161 -10.25 9.48 -0.17
N PHE A 162 -10.95 10.57 0.09
CA PHE A 162 -12.30 10.58 0.67
C PHE A 162 -13.24 11.45 -0.15
N ALA A 163 -14.45 10.96 -0.44
CA ALA A 163 -15.49 11.69 -1.15
C ALA A 163 -16.72 11.94 -0.27
N ASN A 164 -17.29 13.15 -0.35
CA ASN A 164 -18.60 13.46 0.20
C ASN A 164 -19.45 14.23 -0.83
N PRO A 165 -20.53 13.64 -1.39
CA PRO A 165 -21.06 12.30 -1.08
C PRO A 165 -20.09 11.16 -1.42
N PRO A 166 -20.23 9.97 -0.82
CA PRO A 166 -19.44 8.79 -1.19
C PRO A 166 -19.41 8.54 -2.70
N ALA A 167 -18.21 8.31 -3.24
CA ALA A 167 -18.02 7.98 -4.64
C ALA A 167 -18.24 6.47 -4.88
N PRO A 168 -18.76 6.07 -6.06
CA PRO A 168 -18.89 4.66 -6.39
C PRO A 168 -17.52 4.00 -6.58
N ALA A 169 -17.40 2.72 -6.19
CA ALA A 169 -16.15 1.97 -6.23
C ALA A 169 -15.52 1.90 -7.63
N GLU A 170 -16.32 1.90 -8.70
CA GLU A 170 -15.86 1.93 -10.09
C GLU A 170 -14.95 3.15 -10.41
N GLN A 171 -15.14 4.27 -9.70
CA GLN A 171 -14.35 5.49 -9.85
C GLN A 171 -13.05 5.46 -9.02
N GLY A 172 -12.86 4.39 -8.24
CA GLY A 172 -11.67 4.16 -7.42
C GLY A 172 -10.39 3.94 -8.21
N HIS A 173 -9.38 3.54 -7.47
CA HIS A 173 -8.02 3.24 -7.90
C HIS A 173 -7.53 2.06 -7.07
N GLN A 174 -6.59 1.26 -7.59
CA GLN A 174 -5.99 0.18 -6.81
C GLN A 174 -5.36 0.75 -5.54
N TYR A 175 -5.45 -0.01 -4.45
CA TYR A 175 -4.76 0.34 -3.22
C TYR A 175 -3.23 0.33 -3.42
N TRP A 176 -2.51 0.98 -2.51
CA TRP A 176 -1.05 0.94 -2.52
C TRP A 176 -0.55 -0.51 -2.53
N LEU A 177 0.56 -0.77 -3.21
CA LEU A 177 1.20 -2.08 -3.40
C LEU A 177 0.47 -3.02 -4.38
N ARG A 178 -0.84 -2.85 -4.60
CA ARG A 178 -1.60 -3.66 -5.55
C ARG A 178 -1.39 -3.18 -6.98
N THR A 179 -1.59 -4.09 -7.93
CA THR A 179 -1.49 -3.81 -9.37
C THR A 179 -2.84 -3.55 -10.03
N GLN A 180 -3.93 -4.02 -9.43
CA GLN A 180 -5.27 -3.94 -9.98
C GLN A 180 -6.30 -3.43 -8.99
N HIS A 181 -7.31 -2.71 -9.51
CA HIS A 181 -8.47 -2.26 -8.78
C HIS A 181 -9.63 -3.20 -9.06
N MET A 182 -10.13 -3.88 -8.03
CA MET A 182 -11.26 -4.81 -8.14
C MET A 182 -12.49 -4.24 -7.43
N TRP A 183 -13.67 -4.46 -7.99
CA TRP A 183 -14.93 -4.09 -7.36
C TRP A 183 -16.07 -4.99 -7.83
N ASN A 184 -17.13 -5.08 -7.03
CA ASN A 184 -18.34 -5.82 -7.40
C ASN A 184 -19.38 -4.89 -8.01
N ASP A 185 -19.77 -5.17 -9.24
CA ASP A 185 -20.89 -4.54 -9.95
C ASP A 185 -22.16 -5.42 -9.78
N PRO A 186 -23.29 -4.88 -9.31
CA PRO A 186 -24.51 -5.66 -9.09
C PRO A 186 -25.07 -6.36 -10.33
N ALA A 187 -24.80 -5.85 -11.53
CA ALA A 187 -25.29 -6.38 -12.80
C ALA A 187 -24.26 -7.25 -13.52
N ARG A 188 -22.96 -6.97 -13.36
CA ARG A 188 -21.87 -7.62 -14.10
C ARG A 188 -21.01 -8.56 -13.25
N GLY A 189 -21.22 -8.59 -11.94
CA GLY A 189 -20.39 -9.35 -11.01
C GLY A 189 -19.07 -8.65 -10.72
N GLU A 190 -18.03 -9.43 -10.43
CA GLU A 190 -16.68 -8.92 -10.17
C GLU A 190 -16.12 -8.23 -11.43
N GLN A 191 -15.58 -7.03 -11.27
CA GLN A 191 -14.94 -6.23 -12.29
C GLN A 191 -13.55 -5.83 -11.82
N TRP A 192 -12.64 -5.61 -12.77
CA TRP A 192 -11.29 -5.14 -12.47
C TRP A 192 -10.77 -4.15 -13.52
N LYS A 193 -9.79 -3.35 -13.13
CA LYS A 193 -9.01 -2.49 -14.04
C LYS A 193 -7.60 -2.24 -13.49
N VAL A 194 -6.64 -2.00 -14.37
CA VAL A 194 -5.32 -1.45 -14.00
C VAL A 194 -5.37 0.06 -14.19
N CYS A 195 -5.08 0.84 -13.14
CA CYS A 195 -5.11 2.30 -13.26
C CYS A 195 -3.72 2.84 -13.62
N GLY A 196 -3.63 3.53 -14.76
CA GLY A 196 -2.46 4.29 -15.20
C GLY A 196 -2.60 5.80 -14.99
N ASP A 197 -3.36 6.21 -13.97
CA ASP A 197 -3.70 7.61 -13.73
C ASP A 197 -2.45 8.47 -13.49
N ALA A 198 -2.38 9.64 -14.15
CA ALA A 198 -1.24 10.54 -14.04
C ALA A 198 -0.97 10.97 -12.59
N TRP A 199 0.31 11.04 -12.22
CA TRP A 199 0.73 11.51 -10.91
C TRP A 199 1.20 12.95 -10.97
N ASP A 200 0.87 13.69 -9.93
CA ASP A 200 1.29 15.06 -9.75
C ASP A 200 1.97 15.29 -8.41
N PHE A 201 3.20 15.79 -8.49
CA PHE A 201 4.09 16.00 -7.34
C PHE A 201 4.08 17.45 -6.84
N ASP A 202 3.43 18.37 -7.54
CA ASP A 202 3.25 19.75 -7.05
C ASP A 202 2.10 19.80 -6.05
N LEU A 203 2.35 19.36 -4.83
CA LEU A 203 1.36 19.37 -3.75
C LEU A 203 0.92 20.80 -3.38
N GLY A 204 1.77 21.80 -3.63
CA GLY A 204 1.50 23.20 -3.28
C GLY A 204 0.22 23.73 -3.94
N ARG A 205 0.00 23.39 -5.21
CA ARG A 205 -1.19 23.85 -5.95
C ARG A 205 -2.51 23.27 -5.43
N TRP A 206 -2.47 22.09 -4.82
CA TRP A 206 -3.67 21.44 -4.28
C TRP A 206 -4.01 21.89 -2.86
N LEU A 207 -2.99 22.24 -2.07
CA LEU A 207 -3.14 22.80 -0.74
C LEU A 207 -3.92 24.12 -0.77
N GLY A 208 -3.69 24.96 -1.80
CA GLY A 208 -4.40 26.24 -1.97
C GLY A 208 -5.92 26.12 -2.18
N ASN A 209 -6.41 24.96 -2.62
CA ASN A 209 -7.83 24.73 -2.91
C ASN A 209 -8.61 24.09 -1.73
N SER A 210 -7.98 23.91 -0.57
CA SER A 210 -8.56 23.26 0.63
C SER A 210 -9.05 21.82 0.41
N ARG A 211 -8.55 21.15 -0.63
CA ARG A 211 -8.91 19.75 -0.96
C ARG A 211 -7.88 18.75 -0.44
N ILE A 212 -6.81 19.24 0.16
CA ILE A 212 -5.82 18.42 0.85
C ILE A 212 -5.79 18.83 2.31
N ALA A 213 -5.85 17.84 3.19
CA ALA A 213 -5.44 17.96 4.57
C ALA A 213 -4.20 17.10 4.81
N TRP A 214 -3.54 17.30 5.94
CA TRP A 214 -2.39 16.48 6.30
C TRP A 214 -2.37 16.20 7.80
N ILE A 215 -1.74 15.11 8.16
CA ILE A 215 -1.49 14.70 9.55
C ILE A 215 -0.02 14.94 9.82
N ALA A 216 0.32 15.49 10.99
CA ALA A 216 1.73 15.74 11.33
C ALA A 216 2.52 14.43 11.44
N PRO A 217 3.83 14.43 11.09
CA PRO A 217 4.67 13.26 11.28
C PRO A 217 4.61 12.76 12.73
N ASN A 218 4.45 11.45 12.91
CA ASN A 218 4.35 10.77 14.22
C ASN A 218 3.12 11.14 15.07
N ASP A 219 2.12 11.84 14.51
CA ASP A 219 0.88 12.14 15.23
C ASP A 219 -0.06 10.92 15.28
N THR A 220 -0.03 10.21 16.41
CA THR A 220 -0.88 9.03 16.65
C THR A 220 -2.35 9.40 16.89
N SER A 221 -2.68 10.66 17.15
CA SER A 221 -4.07 11.12 17.24
C SER A 221 -4.70 11.31 15.86
N LEU A 222 -3.88 11.34 14.80
CA LEU A 222 -4.30 11.58 13.42
C LEU A 222 -5.09 12.89 13.29
N ALA A 223 -4.59 13.95 13.93
CA ALA A 223 -5.21 15.27 13.86
C ALA A 223 -5.03 15.85 12.46
N LEU A 224 -6.14 16.20 11.83
CA LEU A 224 -6.12 16.83 10.51
C LEU A 224 -5.74 18.31 10.64
N LEU A 225 -4.65 18.68 9.98
CA LEU A 225 -4.12 20.03 9.92
C LEU A 225 -4.51 20.72 8.61
N ALA A 226 -4.68 22.04 8.71
CA ALA A 226 -4.98 22.90 7.57
C ALA A 226 -3.78 22.96 6.60
N PRO A 227 -3.99 23.29 5.31
CA PRO A 227 -2.95 23.20 4.28
C PRO A 227 -1.63 23.95 4.55
N ALA A 228 -1.69 25.02 5.35
CA ALA A 228 -0.53 25.84 5.67
C ALA A 228 0.55 25.04 6.43
N GLY A 229 1.81 25.21 6.03
CA GLY A 229 2.95 24.56 6.69
C GLY A 229 3.08 23.05 6.46
N CYS A 230 2.38 22.50 5.46
CA CYS A 230 2.46 21.08 5.12
C CYS A 230 3.92 20.65 4.84
N PRO A 231 4.50 19.73 5.64
CA PRO A 231 5.91 19.34 5.53
C PRO A 231 6.18 18.42 4.33
N TYR A 232 5.14 18.06 3.57
CA TYR A 232 5.22 17.15 2.44
C TYR A 232 5.48 17.85 1.10
N VAL A 233 5.44 19.19 1.08
CA VAL A 233 5.67 20.00 -0.12
C VAL A 233 7.16 20.10 -0.43
N GLY A 234 7.53 19.92 -1.70
CA GLY A 234 8.90 20.19 -2.16
C GLY A 234 9.95 19.20 -1.63
N LEU A 235 9.52 18.02 -1.18
CA LEU A 235 10.44 17.00 -0.69
C LEU A 235 11.44 16.56 -1.79
N PRO A 236 12.71 16.35 -1.43
CA PRO A 236 13.66 15.71 -2.32
C PRO A 236 13.32 14.22 -2.47
N GLY A 237 13.60 13.65 -3.64
CA GLY A 237 13.40 12.22 -3.89
C GLY A 237 12.95 11.92 -5.32
N ARG A 238 12.90 10.62 -5.63
CA ARG A 238 12.48 10.10 -6.93
C ARG A 238 10.97 10.29 -7.13
N ARG A 239 10.60 10.73 -8.33
CA ARG A 239 9.22 11.04 -8.79
C ARG A 239 8.70 10.02 -9.80
N HIS A 240 9.25 8.82 -9.77
CA HIS A 240 8.83 7.70 -10.59
C HIS A 240 8.69 6.46 -9.69
N PRO A 241 7.74 5.58 -9.98
CA PRO A 241 7.56 4.35 -9.22
C PRO A 241 8.78 3.45 -9.30
N VAL A 242 9.00 2.69 -8.24
CA VAL A 242 9.96 1.59 -8.25
C VAL A 242 9.33 0.28 -7.83
N ILE A 243 9.85 -0.79 -8.41
CA ILE A 243 9.60 -2.15 -7.99
C ILE A 243 10.79 -2.63 -7.17
N LEU A 244 10.54 -3.14 -5.97
CA LEU A 244 11.55 -3.88 -5.20
C LEU A 244 11.37 -5.36 -5.44
N HIS A 245 12.46 -6.03 -5.78
CA HIS A 245 12.48 -7.47 -5.93
C HIS A 245 13.87 -8.01 -5.58
N ARG A 246 13.94 -8.92 -4.59
CA ARG A 246 15.20 -9.58 -4.15
C ARG A 246 16.32 -8.58 -3.88
N GLY A 247 16.01 -7.54 -3.11
CA GLY A 247 16.97 -6.47 -2.77
C GLY A 247 17.37 -5.53 -3.90
N THR A 248 16.83 -5.72 -5.11
CA THR A 248 17.08 -4.84 -6.25
C THR A 248 15.95 -3.83 -6.43
N LEU A 249 16.30 -2.70 -7.04
CA LEU A 249 15.41 -1.59 -7.36
C LEU A 249 15.31 -1.49 -8.88
N ALA A 250 14.10 -1.64 -9.42
CA ALA A 250 13.82 -1.38 -10.83
C ALA A 250 12.95 -0.12 -10.93
N ASP A 251 13.47 0.92 -11.60
CA ASP A 251 12.69 2.12 -11.89
C ASP A 251 11.64 1.79 -12.97
N ARG A 252 10.44 2.35 -12.82
CA ARG A 252 9.35 2.28 -13.80
C ARG A 252 8.97 3.69 -14.21
N PRO A 253 8.52 3.93 -15.45
CA PRO A 253 8.01 5.24 -15.84
C PRO A 253 6.83 5.65 -14.95
N ALA A 254 6.73 6.93 -14.63
CA ALA A 254 5.55 7.43 -13.94
C ALA A 254 4.31 7.26 -14.83
N PRO A 255 3.14 6.92 -14.28
CA PRO A 255 1.93 6.80 -15.06
C PRO A 255 1.58 8.15 -15.73
N THR A 256 1.15 8.09 -16.98
CA THR A 256 0.90 9.29 -17.81
C THR A 256 -0.58 9.65 -17.92
N GLY A 257 -1.48 8.84 -17.35
CA GLY A 257 -2.93 8.94 -17.55
C GLY A 257 -3.45 8.08 -18.71
N GLN A 258 -2.57 7.41 -19.45
CA GLN A 258 -2.95 6.41 -20.45
C GLN A 258 -3.21 5.06 -19.79
N ALA A 259 -4.11 4.27 -20.37
CA ALA A 259 -4.31 2.89 -19.93
C ALA A 259 -2.98 2.14 -20.08
N PRO A 260 -2.47 1.49 -19.02
CA PRO A 260 -1.25 0.72 -19.12
C PRO A 260 -1.50 -0.47 -20.06
N ASP A 261 -0.50 -0.83 -20.86
CA ASP A 261 -0.54 -2.09 -21.60
C ASP A 261 -0.60 -3.23 -20.58
N LEU A 262 -1.56 -4.13 -20.75
CA LEU A 262 -1.81 -5.25 -19.81
C LEU A 262 -0.65 -6.27 -19.77
N PHE A 263 0.40 -6.07 -20.58
CA PHE A 263 1.48 -7.03 -20.82
C PHE A 263 2.90 -6.48 -20.51
N ASP A 264 3.02 -5.30 -19.86
CA ASP A 264 4.29 -4.61 -19.54
C ASP A 264 4.66 -4.59 -18.03
#